data_AF-A0A2W6DR33-F1
#
_entry.id   AF-A0A2W6DR33-F1
#
_cell.length_a   1.000
_cell.length_b   1.000
_cell.length_c   1.000
_cell.angle_alpha   90.00
_cell.angle_beta   90.00
_cell.angle_gamma   90.00
#
_symmetry.space_group_name_H-M   'P 1'
#
loop_
_entity.id
_entity.type
_entity.pdbx_description
1 polymer ?
#
loop_
_entity_poly.entity_id
_entity_poly.type
_entity_poly.pdbx_seq_one_letter_code
_entity_poly.pdbx_strand_id
1 'polypeptide(L)' 'MAALRTAVEQGLPRLAMEVDVLVPYARGDLVSRVHDDGDVLAEAHTGEGTHLRARVTAALAADLAPFAIA' A
#
# COMPACT_ATOMS: atom_id res chain seq x y z
N MET A 1 25.37 -26.13 14.28
CA MET A 1 25.01 -24.72 14.09
C MET A 1 23.62 -24.70 13.44
N ALA A 2 22.58 -24.82 14.26
CA ALA A 2 21.74 -23.71 14.71
C ALA A 2 20.87 -23.14 13.56
N ALA A 3 19.80 -23.88 13.26
CA ALA A 3 18.74 -23.49 12.34
C ALA A 3 17.96 -22.31 12.90
N LEU A 4 18.26 -21.09 12.45
CA LEU A 4 17.66 -19.86 12.96
C LEU A 4 17.04 -19.02 11.83
N ARG A 5 16.25 -19.66 10.95
CA ARG A 5 15.63 -18.95 9.81
C ARG A 5 14.18 -19.33 9.54
N THR A 6 13.47 -19.87 10.52
CA THR A 6 12.08 -20.35 10.34
C THR A 6 11.14 -19.79 11.40
N ALA A 7 11.21 -18.49 11.68
CA ALA A 7 10.25 -17.82 12.56
C ALA A 7 9.82 -16.42 12.06
N VAL A 8 10.24 -16.02 10.85
CA VAL A 8 9.90 -14.69 10.30
C VAL A 8 8.72 -14.78 9.32
N GLU A 9 8.38 -15.96 8.81
CA GLU A 9 7.37 -16.10 7.73
C GLU A 9 5.91 -16.18 8.23
N GLN A 10 5.66 -16.23 9.54
CA GLN A 10 4.30 -16.41 10.09
C GLN A 10 3.67 -15.09 10.62
N GLY A 11 4.44 -14.01 10.69
CA GLY A 11 3.98 -12.73 11.26
C GLY A 11 3.89 -11.58 10.28
N LEU A 12 4.28 -11.78 9.01
CA LEU A 12 4.15 -10.73 8.01
C LEU A 12 2.65 -10.57 7.70
N PRO A 13 2.04 -9.39 7.99
CA PRO A 13 0.70 -9.11 7.49
C PRO A 13 0.78 -9.33 5.99
N ARG A 14 -0.01 -10.28 5.49
CA ARG A 14 -0.10 -10.57 4.07
C ARG A 14 -0.63 -9.30 3.40
N LEU A 15 0.28 -8.44 2.95
CA LEU A 15 0.02 -7.36 1.99
C LEU A 15 -0.30 -8.04 0.65
N ALA A 16 -1.45 -8.71 0.62
CA ALA A 16 -1.85 -9.62 -0.45
C ALA A 16 -2.55 -8.89 -1.60
N MET A 17 -3.00 -7.65 -1.37
CA MET A 17 -3.72 -6.88 -2.38
C MET A 17 -2.85 -5.74 -2.87
N GLU A 18 -2.52 -5.82 -4.15
CA GLU A 18 -1.98 -4.70 -4.89
C GLU A 18 -3.12 -3.76 -5.24
N VAL A 19 -3.00 -2.51 -4.81
CA VAL A 19 -3.95 -1.44 -5.12
C VAL A 19 -3.24 -0.40 -5.97
N ASP A 20 -4.00 0.13 -6.91
CA ASP A 20 -3.60 1.23 -7.76
C ASP A 20 -4.59 2.37 -7.48
N VAL A 21 -4.10 3.47 -6.91
CA VAL A 21 -4.92 4.61 -6.48
C VAL A 21 -4.40 5.92 -7.04
N LEU A 22 -5.32 6.79 -7.46
CA LEU A 22 -5.00 8.18 -7.78
C LEU A 22 -5.44 9.05 -6.62
N VAL A 23 -4.47 9.52 -5.84
CA VAL A 23 -4.73 10.34 -4.66
C VAL A 23 -4.53 11.82 -5.03
N PRO A 24 -5.58 12.66 -5.00
CA PRO A 24 -5.43 14.10 -5.21
C PRO A 24 -4.52 14.70 -4.14
N TYR A 25 -3.81 15.79 -4.44
CA TYR A 25 -2.98 16.49 -3.44
C TYR A 25 -3.75 16.94 -2.18
N ALA A 26 -5.07 17.09 -2.29
CA ALA A 26 -5.95 17.37 -1.16
C ALA A 26 -6.07 16.20 -0.15
N ARG A 27 -5.67 14.98 -0.52
CA ARG A 27 -5.81 13.75 0.29
C ARG A 27 -4.46 13.03 0.50
N GLY A 28 -3.39 13.80 0.68
CA GLY A 28 -2.06 13.25 1.01
C GLY A 28 -2.02 12.42 2.31
N ASP A 29 -3.04 12.53 3.17
CA ASP A 29 -3.23 11.69 4.35
C ASP A 29 -3.33 10.19 4.01
N LEU A 30 -3.94 9.86 2.87
CA LEU A 30 -4.04 8.48 2.39
C LEU A 30 -2.70 7.96 1.87
N VAL A 31 -1.90 8.81 1.21
CA VAL A 31 -0.55 8.47 0.76
C VAL A 31 0.33 8.14 1.96
N SER A 32 0.31 8.97 3.01
CA SER A 32 1.04 8.70 4.25
C SER A 32 0.63 7.38 4.90
N ARG A 33 -0.67 7.09 4.99
CA ARG A 33 -1.15 5.79 5.53
C ARG A 33 -0.67 4.60 4.70
N VAL A 34 -0.57 4.74 3.38
CA VAL A 34 -0.02 3.69 2.52
C VAL A 34 1.49 3.50 2.72
N HIS A 35 2.23 4.56 3.04
CA HIS A 35 3.64 4.44 3.43
C HIS A 35 3.82 3.81 4.82
N ASP A 36 2.89 4.03 5.75
CA ASP A 36 2.98 3.53 7.12
C ASP A 36 2.53 2.06 7.24
N ASP A 37 1.39 1.72 6.63
CA ASP A 37 0.71 0.42 6.77
C ASP A 37 0.80 -0.46 5.50
N GLY A 38 1.40 0.04 4.42
CA GLY A 38 1.51 -0.62 3.12
C GLY A 38 2.94 -0.68 2.59
N ASP A 39 3.11 -1.36 1.46
CA ASP A 39 4.38 -1.50 0.75
C ASP A 39 4.25 -0.85 -0.64
N VAL A 40 4.89 0.30 -0.84
CA VAL A 40 4.78 1.08 -2.07
C VAL A 40 5.62 0.45 -3.18
N LEU A 41 4.94 0.02 -4.25
CA LEU A 41 5.58 -0.57 -5.43
C LEU A 41 5.96 0.49 -6.46
N ALA A 42 5.11 1.50 -6.66
CA ALA A 42 5.35 2.59 -7.58
C ALA A 42 4.59 3.84 -7.16
N GLU A 43 5.16 5.00 -7.44
CA GLU A 43 4.53 6.30 -7.22
C GLU A 43 4.85 7.19 -8.42
N ALA A 44 3.82 7.83 -8.98
CA ALA A 44 3.93 8.74 -10.10
C ALA A 44 3.15 10.03 -9.82
N HIS A 45 3.80 11.17 -9.93
CA HIS A 45 3.16 12.46 -9.76
C HIS A 45 2.56 12.89 -11.10
N THR A 46 1.24 13.03 -11.15
CA THR A 46 0.47 13.44 -12.34
C THR A 46 -0.12 14.83 -12.14
N GLY A 47 -0.67 15.42 -13.21
CA GLY A 47 -1.34 16.73 -13.14
C GLY A 47 -2.61 16.75 -12.29
N GLU A 48 -3.24 15.59 -12.04
CA GLU A 48 -4.47 15.47 -11.25
C GLU A 48 -4.22 14.99 -9.80
N GLY A 49 -3.01 14.52 -9.49
CA GLY A 49 -2.63 14.02 -8.17
C GLY A 49 -1.45 13.05 -8.19
N THR A 50 -1.22 12.36 -7.07
CA THR A 50 -0.22 11.31 -6.95
C THR A 50 -0.86 9.95 -7.22
N HIS A 51 -0.46 9.35 -8.33
CA HIS A 51 -0.74 7.96 -8.65
C HIS A 51 0.17 7.08 -7.80
N LEU A 52 -0.42 6.21 -6.99
CA LEU A 52 0.29 5.37 -6.04
C LEU A 52 -0.15 3.93 -6.23
N ARG A 53 0.83 3.06 -6.49
CA ARG A 53 0.66 1.62 -6.55
C ARG A 53 1.35 1.02 -5.35
N ALA A 54 0.59 0.36 -4.50
CA ALA A 54 1.11 -0.22 -3.26
C ALA A 54 0.44 -1.56 -2.97
N ARG A 55 1.12 -2.39 -2.20
CA ARG A 55 0.55 -3.60 -1.61
C ARG A 55 0.09 -3.27 -0.22
N VAL A 56 -1.20 -3.45 0.02
CA VAL A 56 -1.85 -3.10 1.27
C VAL A 56 -2.60 -4.31 1.81
N THR A 57 -3.00 -4.22 3.08
CA THR A 57 -3.92 -5.20 3.66
C THR A 57 -5.33 -5.01 3.12
N ALA A 58 -6.18 -6.03 3.22
CA ALA A 58 -7.58 -5.94 2.76
C ALA A 58 -8.37 -4.80 3.45
N ALA A 59 -8.02 -4.45 4.69
CA ALA A 59 -8.62 -3.34 5.42
C ALA A 59 -8.25 -1.99 4.80
N LEU A 60 -6.96 -1.78 4.52
CA LEU A 60 -6.49 -0.55 3.89
C LEU A 60 -6.92 -0.47 2.41
N ALA A 61 -7.02 -1.60 1.71
CA ALA A 61 -7.61 -1.66 0.37
C ALA A 61 -9.06 -1.18 0.36
N ALA A 62 -9.86 -1.49 1.39
CA ALA A 62 -11.24 -1.01 1.49
C ALA A 62 -11.32 0.51 1.69
N ASP A 63 -10.42 1.08 2.50
CA ASP A 63 -10.32 2.54 2.69
C ASP A 63 -9.89 3.27 1.40
N LEU A 64 -9.08 2.59 0.59
CA LEU A 64 -8.51 3.10 -0.66
C LEU A 64 -9.38 2.83 -1.90
N ALA A 65 -10.33 1.90 -1.81
CA ALA A 65 -11.24 1.53 -2.89
C ALA A 65 -11.94 2.72 -3.58
N PRO A 66 -12.33 3.81 -2.88
CA PRO A 66 -12.93 4.98 -3.53
C PRO A 66 -11.98 5.75 -4.46
N PHE A 67 -10.67 5.59 -4.29
CA PHE A 67 -9.63 6.26 -5.06
C PHE A 67 -8.92 5.30 -6.01
N ALA A 68 -9.33 4.02 -6.01
CA ALA A 68 -8.75 3.00 -6.86
C ALA A 68 -9.08 3.29 -8.33
N ILE A 69 -8.06 3.27 -9.17
CA ILE A 69 -8.19 3.36 -10.62
C ILE A 69 -7.90 1.97 -11.22
N ALA A 70 -8.84 1.48 -12.01
CA ALA A 70 -8.88 0.10 -12.52
C ALA A 70 -7.91 -0.15 -13.69
#